data_AF-A0A843L9Q8-F1
#
_entry.id   AF-A0A843L9Q8-F1
#
_cell.length_a   1.000
_cell.length_b   1.000
_cell.length_c   1.000
_cell.angle_alpha   90.00
_cell.angle_beta   90.00
_cell.angle_gamma   90.00
#
_symmetry.space_group_name_H-M   'P 1'
#
loop_
_entity.id
_entity.type
_entity.pdbx_description
1 polymer ?
#
loop_
_entity_poly.entity_id
_entity_poly.type
_entity_poly.pdbx_seq_one_letter_code
_entity_poly.pdbx_strand_id
1 'polypeptide(L)'
;MQSFPGSAWGSTSLCRLKEEIATADTYDLSVIIPTFNEEENIAAIIGAVNEVFRQSGIRGEVLVVDDSSKDRTIGIVEEIAGQNGNVRLIVRKDDHGLSQSVVEGFGKARSDILQVIDADFSHPPELIPRFYEAVRDGADIAIGSRYMKGGDIEQWPLKRRVISLGATAFGRVLFPEVTDPVSGFFAVRREVVAGAPLAPRGYKILMEVLGRGRWHSFVEIPFVFKDREEGTSKLRLDTMMDYLRQCAGIARFTGTRRAGPVWDEWVKIVRFGLVGLSGIFVNMGLLYALTEIAGLYYLVSAAIAIELSIVNNFIWNDVWTFKSSRDLRFGRRIQRFLSFQAVSVGGLAINMVVLYLLADIAGVYYLVANLVGIFVAFAWNYMVNRHFTWKTR
;
A
#
# COMPACT_ATOMS: atom_id res chain seq x y z
N MET A 1 19.91 -64.71 34.98
CA MET A 1 20.22 -63.48 35.72
C MET A 1 18.90 -62.72 35.89
N GLN A 2 18.51 -62.57 37.16
CA GLN A 2 17.37 -61.85 37.80
C GLN A 2 16.70 -60.73 36.97
N SER A 3 15.41 -60.36 37.07
CA SER A 3 14.17 -60.81 37.74
C SER A 3 13.06 -59.78 37.39
N PHE A 4 11.82 -60.22 37.13
CA PHE A 4 10.60 -59.38 37.09
C PHE A 4 10.20 -58.90 38.52
N PRO A 5 9.41 -57.81 38.71
CA PRO A 5 7.93 -57.82 38.61
C PRO A 5 7.39 -56.51 37.95
N GLY A 6 6.14 -56.32 37.51
CA GLY A 6 4.86 -56.98 37.74
C GLY A 6 3.78 -55.89 37.81
N SER A 7 2.84 -55.93 36.86
CA SER A 7 1.41 -55.53 36.93
C SER A 7 0.96 -54.24 37.66
N ALA A 8 0.11 -53.42 37.01
CA ALA A 8 -1.37 -53.49 37.13
C ALA A 8 -2.08 -52.12 36.97
N TRP A 9 -3.21 -52.12 36.22
CA TRP A 9 -4.29 -51.12 36.13
C TRP A 9 -3.94 -49.70 35.59
N GLY A 10 -4.64 -49.10 34.63
CA GLY A 10 -5.96 -49.40 34.10
C GLY A 10 -6.26 -48.62 32.81
N SER A 11 -7.32 -49.06 32.15
CA SER A 11 -7.98 -48.37 31.06
C SER A 11 -8.40 -46.97 31.48
N THR A 12 -7.85 -45.93 30.85
CA THR A 12 -8.58 -44.67 30.70
C THR A 12 -8.02 -43.87 29.53
N SER A 13 -8.94 -43.44 28.68
CA SER A 13 -8.79 -42.27 27.81
C SER A 13 -8.00 -42.48 26.52
N LEU A 14 -8.59 -43.28 25.62
CA LEU A 14 -8.63 -43.03 24.17
C LEU A 14 -9.26 -41.65 23.88
N CYS A 15 -8.60 -40.58 24.32
CA CYS A 15 -8.95 -39.21 23.99
C CYS A 15 -7.65 -38.48 23.60
N ARG A 16 -6.93 -39.04 22.62
CA ARG A 16 -5.96 -38.26 21.86
C ARG A 16 -6.75 -37.34 20.94
N LEU A 17 -7.01 -36.16 21.49
CA LEU A 17 -7.02 -34.86 20.80
C LEU A 17 -6.63 -35.00 19.33
N LYS A 18 -7.64 -35.21 18.48
CA LYS A 18 -7.59 -34.69 17.13
C LYS A 18 -7.52 -33.18 17.31
N GLU A 19 -6.32 -32.62 17.14
CA GLU A 19 -6.15 -31.22 16.83
C GLU A 19 -7.09 -30.91 15.66
N GLU A 20 -8.17 -30.20 15.96
CA GLU A 20 -9.00 -29.55 14.96
C GLU A 20 -8.13 -28.47 14.30
N ILE A 21 -7.42 -28.86 13.24
CA ILE A 21 -7.20 -27.95 12.13
C ILE A 21 -8.61 -27.65 11.62
N ALA A 22 -9.19 -26.54 12.08
CA ALA A 22 -10.49 -26.05 11.62
C ALA A 22 -10.46 -26.04 10.09
N THR A 23 -11.30 -26.88 9.48
CA THR A 23 -11.43 -26.99 8.03
C THR A 23 -11.77 -25.61 7.48
N ALA A 24 -10.96 -25.11 6.55
CA ALA A 24 -11.16 -23.83 5.86
C ALA A 24 -12.46 -23.78 5.01
N ASP A 25 -13.27 -24.84 5.04
CA ASP A 25 -14.45 -25.04 4.19
C ASP A 25 -15.78 -24.53 4.78
N THR A 26 -15.77 -23.98 6.00
CA THR A 26 -17.03 -23.59 6.68
C THR A 26 -17.55 -22.22 6.24
N TYR A 27 -16.65 -21.27 5.97
CA TYR A 27 -17.00 -19.88 5.67
C TYR A 27 -16.34 -19.39 4.39
N ASP A 28 -17.10 -18.63 3.60
CA ASP A 28 -16.63 -17.98 2.38
C ASP A 28 -15.79 -16.72 2.70
N LEU A 29 -16.03 -16.08 3.84
CA LEU A 29 -15.43 -14.81 4.25
C LEU A 29 -15.27 -14.73 5.77
N SER A 30 -14.14 -14.23 6.24
CA SER A 30 -13.91 -13.87 7.65
C SER A 30 -13.71 -12.37 7.73
N VAL A 31 -14.62 -11.67 8.42
CA VAL A 31 -14.52 -10.25 8.73
C VAL A 31 -13.83 -10.09 10.08
N ILE A 32 -12.62 -9.54 10.06
CA ILE A 32 -11.76 -9.32 11.21
C ILE A 32 -11.99 -7.89 11.71
N ILE A 33 -12.35 -7.77 12.99
CA ILE A 33 -12.62 -6.50 13.65
C ILE A 33 -11.66 -6.36 14.84
N PRO A 34 -10.57 -5.58 14.73
CA PRO A 34 -9.72 -5.28 15.87
C PRO A 34 -10.43 -4.31 16.82
N THR A 35 -10.39 -4.56 18.13
CA THR A 35 -11.07 -3.73 19.14
C THR A 35 -10.18 -3.36 20.32
N PHE A 36 -10.40 -2.16 20.85
CA PHE A 36 -9.91 -1.73 22.16
C PHE A 36 -10.83 -0.65 22.72
N ASN A 37 -11.59 -0.99 23.75
CA ASN A 37 -12.64 -0.16 24.36
C ASN A 37 -13.68 0.35 23.34
N GLU A 38 -14.42 -0.58 22.73
CA GLU A 38 -15.44 -0.33 21.69
C GLU A 38 -16.85 -0.72 22.17
N GLU A 39 -17.14 -0.66 23.48
CA GLU A 39 -18.40 -1.17 24.05
C GLU A 39 -19.66 -0.54 23.43
N GLU A 40 -19.57 0.70 22.97
CA GLU A 40 -20.68 1.44 22.36
C GLU A 40 -21.02 0.96 20.96
N ASN A 41 -20.01 0.50 20.19
CA ASN A 41 -20.17 0.19 18.78
C ASN A 41 -20.18 -1.32 18.50
N ILE A 42 -19.52 -2.13 19.34
CA ILE A 42 -19.20 -3.52 19.00
C ILE A 42 -20.43 -4.39 18.73
N ALA A 43 -21.51 -4.23 19.51
CA ALA A 43 -22.75 -4.97 19.25
C ALA A 43 -23.40 -4.57 17.92
N ALA A 44 -23.46 -3.27 17.64
CA ALA A 44 -24.09 -2.73 16.45
C ALA A 44 -23.32 -3.12 15.18
N ILE A 45 -21.98 -3.04 15.19
CA ILE A 45 -21.17 -3.39 14.03
C ILE A 45 -21.25 -4.89 13.71
N ILE A 46 -21.23 -5.77 14.72
CA ILE A 46 -21.42 -7.22 14.52
C ILE A 46 -22.81 -7.49 13.93
N GLY A 47 -23.84 -6.81 14.45
CA GLY A 47 -25.21 -6.90 13.91
C GLY A 47 -25.29 -6.49 12.44
N ALA A 48 -24.68 -5.36 12.08
CA ALA A 48 -24.65 -4.86 10.70
C ALA A 48 -23.92 -5.81 9.75
N VAL A 49 -22.78 -6.37 10.15
CA VAL A 49 -22.02 -7.35 9.34
C VAL A 49 -22.82 -8.64 9.13
N ASN A 50 -23.46 -9.16 10.19
CA ASN A 50 -24.30 -10.36 10.09
C ASN A 50 -25.53 -10.13 9.19
N GLU A 51 -26.12 -8.95 9.26
CA GLU A 51 -27.22 -8.57 8.37
C GLU A 51 -26.75 -8.52 6.90
N VAL A 52 -25.56 -7.98 6.64
CA VAL A 52 -24.95 -7.99 5.30
C VAL A 52 -24.71 -9.42 4.81
N PHE A 53 -24.20 -10.32 5.65
CA PHE A 53 -24.05 -11.74 5.28
C PHE A 53 -25.40 -12.37 4.90
N ARG A 54 -26.44 -12.13 5.71
CA ARG A 54 -27.78 -12.65 5.46
C ARG A 54 -28.38 -12.13 4.14
N GLN A 55 -28.23 -10.83 3.85
CA GLN A 55 -28.78 -10.21 2.65
C GLN A 55 -28.03 -10.63 1.37
N SER A 56 -26.71 -10.82 1.46
CA SER A 56 -25.86 -11.18 0.32
C SER A 56 -25.73 -12.68 0.09
N GLY A 57 -26.14 -13.51 1.05
CA GLY A 57 -25.98 -14.97 0.99
C GLY A 57 -24.54 -15.44 1.21
N ILE A 58 -23.65 -14.57 1.72
CA ILE A 58 -22.28 -14.93 2.04
C ILE A 58 -22.28 -15.73 3.35
N ARG A 59 -21.67 -16.92 3.35
CA ARG A 59 -21.44 -17.66 4.60
C ARG A 59 -20.25 -17.04 5.32
N GLY A 60 -20.51 -16.03 6.14
CA GLY A 60 -19.47 -15.23 6.78
C GLY A 60 -19.23 -15.54 8.26
N GLU A 61 -17.97 -15.42 8.67
CA GLU A 61 -17.53 -15.39 10.07
C GLU A 61 -17.20 -13.95 10.48
N VAL A 62 -17.58 -13.57 11.71
CA VAL A 62 -17.09 -12.34 12.35
C VAL A 62 -16.06 -12.73 13.42
N LEU A 63 -14.83 -12.28 13.23
CA LEU A 63 -13.72 -12.52 14.15
C LEU A 63 -13.31 -11.22 14.83
N VAL A 64 -13.74 -11.04 16.07
CA VAL A 64 -13.31 -9.92 16.90
C VAL A 64 -11.97 -10.25 17.54
N VAL A 65 -11.00 -9.35 17.41
CA VAL A 65 -9.68 -9.48 18.03
C VAL A 65 -9.45 -8.31 18.96
N ASP A 66 -9.59 -8.56 20.26
CA ASP A 66 -9.61 -7.55 21.30
C ASP A 66 -8.26 -7.45 22.04
N ASP A 67 -7.75 -6.24 22.20
CA ASP A 67 -6.49 -5.96 22.91
C ASP A 67 -6.68 -5.72 24.42
N SER A 68 -7.38 -6.65 25.08
CA SER A 68 -7.63 -6.61 26.53
C SER A 68 -8.35 -5.34 27.01
N SER A 69 -9.44 -5.00 26.31
CA SER A 69 -10.37 -3.93 26.65
C SER A 69 -10.74 -3.95 28.14
N LYS A 70 -10.92 -2.75 28.70
CA LYS A 70 -11.25 -2.53 30.12
C LYS A 70 -12.72 -2.21 30.36
N ASP A 71 -13.44 -1.93 29.28
CA ASP A 71 -14.88 -1.73 29.25
C ASP A 71 -15.61 -3.06 29.00
N ARG A 72 -16.89 -2.99 28.64
CA ARG A 72 -17.70 -4.21 28.41
C ARG A 72 -17.51 -4.85 27.03
N THR A 73 -16.57 -4.39 26.20
CA THR A 73 -16.38 -4.92 24.83
C THR A 73 -16.28 -6.44 24.80
N ILE A 74 -15.40 -7.02 25.63
CA ILE A 74 -15.19 -8.47 25.70
C ILE A 74 -16.49 -9.20 26.07
N GLY A 75 -17.16 -8.76 27.14
CA GLY A 75 -18.38 -9.40 27.63
C GLY A 75 -19.52 -9.35 26.60
N ILE A 76 -19.69 -8.22 25.92
CA ILE A 76 -20.69 -8.07 24.86
C ILE A 76 -20.43 -9.05 23.72
N VAL A 77 -19.17 -9.22 23.29
CA VAL A 77 -18.84 -10.16 22.20
C VAL A 77 -19.03 -11.60 22.64
N GLU A 78 -18.69 -11.95 23.89
CA GLU A 78 -18.93 -13.29 24.45
C GLU A 78 -20.42 -13.64 24.48
N GLU A 79 -21.28 -12.71 24.90
CA GLU A 79 -22.74 -12.88 24.87
C GLU A 79 -23.26 -13.13 23.46
N ILE A 80 -22.80 -12.34 22.48
CA ILE A 80 -23.19 -12.49 21.07
C ILE A 80 -22.68 -13.82 20.49
N ALA A 81 -21.44 -14.21 20.79
CA ALA A 81 -20.85 -15.46 20.32
C ALA A 81 -21.59 -16.69 20.89
N GLY A 82 -22.14 -16.59 22.10
CA GLY A 82 -22.99 -17.64 22.68
C GLY A 82 -24.32 -17.84 21.95
N GLN A 83 -24.79 -16.83 21.21
CA GLN A 83 -26.03 -16.86 20.43
C GLN A 83 -25.78 -17.14 18.94
N ASN A 84 -24.61 -16.73 18.44
CA ASN A 84 -24.26 -16.75 17.01
C ASN A 84 -23.01 -17.59 16.77
N GLY A 85 -23.17 -18.80 16.23
CA GLY A 85 -22.04 -19.72 15.97
C GLY A 85 -21.01 -19.22 14.95
N ASN A 86 -21.28 -18.13 14.23
CA ASN A 86 -20.37 -17.49 13.29
C ASN A 86 -19.59 -16.30 13.87
N VAL A 87 -19.82 -15.95 15.15
CA VAL A 87 -19.09 -14.88 15.84
C VAL A 87 -18.06 -15.51 16.79
N ARG A 88 -16.83 -15.00 16.74
CA ARG A 88 -15.74 -15.46 17.60
C ARG A 88 -14.96 -14.29 18.18
N LEU A 89 -14.47 -14.48 19.40
CA LEU A 89 -13.61 -13.56 20.10
C LEU A 89 -12.21 -14.15 20.30
N ILE A 90 -11.19 -13.32 20.09
CA ILE A 90 -9.81 -13.57 20.50
C ILE A 90 -9.39 -12.41 21.40
N VAL A 91 -9.01 -12.70 22.65
CA VAL A 91 -8.47 -11.68 23.56
C VAL A 91 -6.95 -11.79 23.63
N ARG A 92 -6.28 -10.74 23.18
CA ARG A 92 -4.82 -10.60 23.19
C ARG A 92 -4.37 -9.94 24.48
N LYS A 93 -3.53 -10.62 25.25
CA LYS A 93 -3.06 -10.14 26.56
C LYS A 93 -1.78 -9.31 26.50
N ASP A 94 -0.96 -9.53 25.47
CA ASP A 94 0.37 -8.95 25.30
C ASP A 94 0.52 -8.33 23.90
N ASP A 95 1.53 -7.47 23.72
CA ASP A 95 1.90 -6.84 22.43
C ASP A 95 0.74 -6.09 21.74
N HIS A 96 0.00 -5.29 22.51
CA HIS A 96 -1.18 -4.54 22.02
C HIS A 96 -0.83 -3.67 20.80
N GLY A 97 -1.78 -3.59 19.88
CA GLY A 97 -1.67 -2.76 18.68
C GLY A 97 -2.56 -3.27 17.55
N LEU A 98 -3.22 -2.33 16.87
CA LEU A 98 -4.17 -2.62 15.80
C LEU A 98 -3.59 -3.53 14.72
N SER A 99 -2.38 -3.25 14.23
CA SER A 99 -1.79 -4.08 13.18
C SER A 99 -1.47 -5.49 13.68
N GLN A 100 -1.08 -5.65 14.94
CA GLN A 100 -0.84 -6.96 15.54
C GLN A 100 -2.16 -7.73 15.73
N SER A 101 -3.25 -7.07 16.11
CA SER A 101 -4.58 -7.69 16.23
C SER A 101 -5.07 -8.22 14.89
N VAL A 102 -4.87 -7.44 13.83
CA VAL A 102 -5.23 -7.88 12.47
C VAL A 102 -4.38 -9.09 12.04
N VAL A 103 -3.07 -9.11 12.33
CA VAL A 103 -2.20 -10.25 12.00
C VAL A 103 -2.58 -11.52 12.77
N GLU A 104 -2.92 -11.40 14.06
CA GLU A 104 -3.46 -12.53 14.85
C GLU A 104 -4.78 -13.01 14.21
N GLY A 105 -5.64 -12.08 13.81
CA GLY A 105 -6.88 -12.36 13.08
C GLY A 105 -6.64 -13.14 11.80
N PHE A 106 -5.67 -12.76 10.96
CA PHE A 106 -5.30 -13.50 9.75
C PHE A 106 -4.93 -14.95 10.04
N GLY A 107 -4.20 -15.19 11.14
CA GLY A 107 -3.78 -16.51 11.56
C GLY A 107 -4.91 -17.40 12.08
N LYS A 108 -6.01 -16.81 12.57
CA LYS A 108 -7.09 -17.51 13.28
C LYS A 108 -8.44 -17.52 12.56
N ALA A 109 -8.57 -16.73 11.50
CA ALA A 109 -9.70 -16.73 10.58
C ALA A 109 -9.90 -18.12 9.94
N ARG A 110 -11.14 -18.46 9.56
CA ARG A 110 -11.51 -19.78 9.01
C ARG A 110 -11.86 -19.78 7.51
N SER A 111 -11.72 -18.67 6.81
CA SER A 111 -11.99 -18.56 5.37
C SER A 111 -10.73 -18.32 4.54
N ASP A 112 -10.80 -18.46 3.22
CA ASP A 112 -9.71 -18.06 2.32
C ASP A 112 -9.75 -16.57 1.92
N ILE A 113 -10.87 -15.88 2.13
CA ILE A 113 -11.00 -14.44 1.92
C ILE A 113 -11.12 -13.76 3.28
N LEU A 114 -10.22 -12.82 3.55
CA LEU A 114 -10.10 -12.12 4.82
C LEU A 114 -10.44 -10.64 4.60
N GLN A 115 -11.39 -10.09 5.33
CA GLN A 115 -11.75 -8.67 5.28
C GLN A 115 -11.40 -8.02 6.62
N VAL A 116 -10.81 -6.83 6.58
CA VAL A 116 -10.54 -6.00 7.76
C VAL A 116 -11.48 -4.80 7.74
N ILE A 117 -12.16 -4.54 8.86
CA ILE A 117 -12.96 -3.33 9.10
C ILE A 117 -12.69 -2.80 10.50
N ASP A 118 -13.04 -1.54 10.76
CA ASP A 118 -12.93 -0.92 12.08
C ASP A 118 -14.29 -1.05 12.79
N ALA A 119 -14.31 -0.99 14.12
CA ALA A 119 -15.53 -1.18 14.90
C ALA A 119 -16.46 0.05 14.92
N ASP A 120 -15.98 1.22 14.50
CA ASP A 120 -16.60 2.54 14.71
C ASP A 120 -17.56 3.02 13.59
N PHE A 121 -17.91 2.15 12.65
CA PHE A 121 -18.71 2.46 11.44
C PHE A 121 -18.06 3.49 10.48
N SER A 122 -16.78 3.82 10.63
CA SER A 122 -16.06 4.59 9.63
C SER A 122 -15.92 3.84 8.30
N HIS A 123 -15.97 2.52 8.36
CA HIS A 123 -16.01 1.59 7.24
C HIS A 123 -17.44 1.07 7.02
N PRO A 124 -18.11 1.37 5.90
CA PRO A 124 -19.50 0.97 5.66
C PRO A 124 -19.61 -0.54 5.41
N PRO A 125 -20.26 -1.32 6.31
CA PRO A 125 -20.41 -2.77 6.15
C PRO A 125 -21.15 -3.17 4.87
N GLU A 126 -21.99 -2.29 4.33
CA GLU A 126 -22.75 -2.51 3.10
C GLU A 126 -21.85 -2.71 1.87
N LEU A 127 -20.58 -2.30 1.93
CA LEU A 127 -19.62 -2.54 0.86
C LEU A 127 -18.94 -3.91 0.94
N ILE A 128 -19.04 -4.65 2.06
CA ILE A 128 -18.39 -5.96 2.23
C ILE A 128 -18.67 -6.93 1.06
N PRO A 129 -19.90 -7.04 0.50
CA PRO A 129 -20.15 -7.92 -0.64
C PRO A 129 -19.31 -7.55 -1.87
N ARG A 130 -19.09 -6.25 -2.12
CA ARG A 130 -18.25 -5.78 -3.24
C ARG A 130 -16.78 -6.17 -3.07
N PHE A 131 -16.26 -6.13 -1.85
CA PHE A 131 -14.91 -6.58 -1.55
C PHE A 131 -14.77 -8.10 -1.71
N TYR A 132 -15.74 -8.84 -1.18
CA TYR A 132 -15.81 -10.29 -1.31
C TYR A 132 -15.84 -10.72 -2.78
N GLU A 133 -16.73 -10.13 -3.59
CA GLU A 133 -16.83 -10.40 -5.03
C GLU A 133 -15.53 -10.07 -5.76
N ALA A 134 -14.95 -8.89 -5.50
CA ALA A 134 -13.69 -8.49 -6.13
C ALA A 134 -12.55 -9.48 -5.88
N VAL A 135 -12.40 -9.93 -4.63
CA VAL A 135 -11.37 -10.92 -4.28
C VAL A 135 -11.73 -12.27 -4.89
N ARG A 136 -12.96 -12.76 -4.71
CA ARG A 136 -13.45 -14.03 -5.26
C ARG A 136 -13.22 -14.13 -6.76
N ASP A 137 -13.50 -13.07 -7.49
CA ASP A 137 -13.44 -13.00 -8.96
C ASP A 137 -12.00 -12.85 -9.51
N GLY A 138 -10.99 -12.75 -8.64
CA GLY A 138 -9.59 -12.96 -9.02
C GLY A 138 -8.59 -11.93 -8.47
N ALA A 139 -9.04 -10.84 -7.84
CA ALA A 139 -8.11 -9.92 -7.21
C ALA A 139 -7.42 -10.59 -6.01
N ASP A 140 -6.13 -10.30 -5.80
CA ASP A 140 -5.44 -10.76 -4.59
C ASP A 140 -5.79 -9.86 -3.38
N ILE A 141 -5.98 -8.56 -3.65
CA ILE A 141 -6.31 -7.53 -2.66
C ILE A 141 -7.40 -6.61 -3.20
N ALA A 142 -8.44 -6.34 -2.42
CA ALA A 142 -9.42 -5.28 -2.66
C ALA A 142 -9.30 -4.20 -1.59
N ILE A 143 -9.07 -2.95 -1.99
CA ILE A 143 -8.73 -1.84 -1.08
C ILE A 143 -9.83 -0.78 -1.11
N GLY A 144 -10.35 -0.42 0.05
CA GLY A 144 -11.23 0.73 0.21
C GLY A 144 -10.42 2.00 0.07
N SER A 145 -10.74 2.84 -0.92
CA SER A 145 -10.02 4.07 -1.16
C SER A 145 -10.91 5.30 -0.98
N ARG A 146 -10.42 6.23 -0.16
CA ARG A 146 -11.02 7.56 0.04
C ARG A 146 -10.62 8.57 -1.04
N TYR A 147 -9.57 8.27 -1.81
CA TYR A 147 -8.92 9.23 -2.69
C TYR A 147 -9.08 8.90 -4.19
N MET A 148 -9.67 7.76 -4.54
CA MET A 148 -10.06 7.44 -5.90
C MET A 148 -11.39 8.10 -6.29
N LYS A 149 -11.71 8.14 -7.58
CA LYS A 149 -12.98 8.72 -8.06
C LYS A 149 -14.19 8.02 -7.42
N GLY A 150 -15.02 8.80 -6.73
CA GLY A 150 -16.20 8.32 -5.99
C GLY A 150 -15.96 8.07 -4.51
N GLY A 151 -14.71 8.11 -4.04
CA GLY A 151 -14.37 8.12 -2.62
C GLY A 151 -14.37 9.53 -2.05
N ASP A 152 -14.65 9.66 -0.76
CA ASP A 152 -14.62 10.95 -0.06
C ASP A 152 -14.32 10.79 1.44
N ILE A 153 -14.09 11.92 2.11
CA ILE A 153 -13.91 12.02 3.55
C ILE A 153 -14.86 13.08 4.08
N GLU A 154 -15.88 12.66 4.79
CA GLU A 154 -16.86 13.55 5.40
C GLU A 154 -16.37 14.05 6.77
N GLN A 155 -16.62 15.33 7.03
CA GLN A 155 -16.54 15.94 8.37
C GLN A 155 -15.16 15.98 9.06
N TRP A 156 -14.05 15.77 8.33
CA TRP A 156 -12.72 15.95 8.92
C TRP A 156 -12.32 17.42 9.10
N PRO A 157 -11.77 17.79 10.28
CA PRO A 157 -11.04 19.05 10.42
C PRO A 157 -9.90 19.14 9.39
N LEU A 158 -9.70 20.32 8.79
CA LEU A 158 -8.67 20.54 7.75
C LEU A 158 -7.29 20.03 8.18
N LYS A 159 -6.91 20.21 9.46
CA LYS A 159 -5.65 19.71 10.01
C LYS A 159 -5.51 18.19 9.89
N ARG A 160 -6.55 17.42 10.23
CA ARG A 160 -6.56 15.95 10.12
C ARG A 160 -6.47 15.53 8.66
N ARG A 161 -7.18 16.24 7.77
CA ARG A 161 -7.13 16.02 6.32
C ARG A 161 -5.72 16.23 5.75
N VAL A 162 -5.05 17.32 6.09
CA VAL A 162 -3.68 17.60 5.64
C VAL A 162 -2.71 16.51 6.14
N ILE A 163 -2.82 16.09 7.39
CA ILE A 163 -1.91 15.08 7.95
C ILE A 163 -2.14 13.71 7.30
N SER A 164 -3.40 13.32 7.09
CA SER A 164 -3.71 12.09 6.36
C SER A 164 -3.24 12.14 4.91
N LEU A 165 -3.39 13.27 4.23
CA LEU A 165 -2.87 13.46 2.88
C LEU A 165 -1.34 13.32 2.85
N GLY A 166 -0.64 13.89 3.84
CA GLY A 166 0.81 13.73 3.98
C GLY A 166 1.23 12.27 4.19
N ALA A 167 0.58 11.56 5.11
CA ALA A 167 0.84 10.14 5.35
C ALA A 167 0.56 9.29 4.11
N THR A 168 -0.55 9.56 3.42
CA THR A 168 -0.95 8.90 2.17
C THR A 168 0.07 9.18 1.07
N ALA A 169 0.48 10.44 0.88
CA ALA A 169 1.49 10.81 -0.10
C ALA A 169 2.81 10.06 0.13
N PHE A 170 3.23 9.92 1.39
CA PHE A 170 4.42 9.15 1.73
C PHE A 170 4.24 7.64 1.47
N GLY A 171 3.08 7.08 1.79
CA GLY A 171 2.78 5.68 1.48
C GLY A 171 2.80 5.41 -0.04
N ARG A 172 2.33 6.38 -0.82
CA ARG A 172 2.36 6.35 -2.29
C ARG A 172 3.75 6.49 -2.89
N VAL A 173 4.75 6.94 -2.13
CA VAL A 173 6.15 6.83 -2.58
C VAL A 173 6.55 5.35 -2.70
N LEU A 174 6.08 4.50 -1.78
CA LEU A 174 6.34 3.06 -1.82
C LEU A 174 5.37 2.33 -2.76
N PHE A 175 4.10 2.74 -2.76
CA PHE A 175 3.04 2.10 -3.54
C PHE A 175 2.31 3.12 -4.43
N PRO A 176 2.94 3.62 -5.50
CA PRO A 176 2.40 4.73 -6.30
C PRO A 176 1.09 4.41 -7.03
N GLU A 177 0.85 3.13 -7.31
CA GLU A 177 -0.36 2.65 -8.02
C GLU A 177 -1.59 2.56 -7.11
N VAL A 178 -1.39 2.49 -5.78
CA VAL A 178 -2.47 2.43 -4.80
C VAL A 178 -2.82 3.87 -4.39
N THR A 179 -4.06 4.30 -4.58
CA THR A 179 -4.47 5.66 -4.23
C THR A 179 -4.58 5.89 -2.73
N ASP A 180 -4.91 4.84 -1.96
CA ASP A 180 -5.02 4.89 -0.50
C ASP A 180 -4.31 3.71 0.20
N PRO A 181 -2.97 3.67 0.22
CA PRO A 181 -2.20 2.56 0.77
C PRO A 181 -2.24 2.48 2.30
N VAL A 182 -2.86 3.46 2.96
CA VAL A 182 -2.95 3.59 4.42
C VAL A 182 -4.35 3.30 4.98
N SER A 183 -5.24 2.77 4.13
CA SER A 183 -6.61 2.37 4.47
C SER A 183 -6.64 1.21 5.46
N GLY A 184 -7.58 1.26 6.41
CA GLY A 184 -7.91 0.14 7.30
C GLY A 184 -8.98 -0.78 6.71
N PHE A 185 -9.59 -0.39 5.58
CA PHE A 185 -10.70 -1.11 4.96
C PHE A 185 -10.23 -1.87 3.72
N PHE A 186 -9.97 -3.18 3.85
CA PHE A 186 -9.51 -3.99 2.73
C PHE A 186 -9.85 -5.47 2.90
N ALA A 187 -10.01 -6.16 1.79
CA ALA A 187 -10.06 -7.62 1.71
C ALA A 187 -8.81 -8.16 1.02
N VAL A 188 -8.44 -9.38 1.37
CA VAL A 188 -7.23 -10.04 0.89
C VAL A 188 -7.42 -11.55 0.84
N ARG A 189 -6.87 -12.21 -0.19
CA ARG A 189 -6.75 -13.66 -0.22
C ARG A 189 -5.77 -14.12 0.86
N ARG A 190 -6.11 -15.18 1.59
CA ARG A 190 -5.27 -15.79 2.62
C ARG A 190 -3.84 -16.00 2.15
N GLU A 191 -3.64 -16.47 0.93
CA GLU A 191 -2.33 -16.74 0.33
C GLU A 191 -1.38 -15.53 0.30
N VAL A 192 -1.93 -14.31 0.23
CA VAL A 192 -1.14 -13.07 0.23
C VAL A 192 -0.43 -12.90 1.55
N VAL A 193 -1.08 -13.23 2.68
CA VAL A 193 -0.56 -13.01 4.03
C VAL A 193 -0.03 -14.29 4.68
N ALA A 194 -0.47 -15.46 4.24
CA ALA A 194 0.00 -16.75 4.75
C ALA A 194 1.50 -16.91 4.49
N GLY A 195 2.29 -17.13 5.54
CA GLY A 195 3.74 -17.28 5.45
C GLY A 195 4.50 -16.01 5.00
N ALA A 196 3.81 -14.88 4.84
CA ALA A 196 4.44 -13.60 4.59
C ALA A 196 5.16 -13.12 5.87
N PRO A 197 6.40 -12.61 5.79
CA PRO A 197 7.14 -12.12 6.95
C PRO A 197 6.68 -10.72 7.35
N LEU A 198 5.39 -10.58 7.64
CA LEU A 198 4.77 -9.34 8.12
C LEU A 198 5.47 -8.91 9.41
N ALA A 199 5.81 -7.63 9.54
CA ALA A 199 6.33 -7.07 10.78
C ALA A 199 5.43 -5.90 11.20
N PRO A 200 4.19 -6.20 11.64
CA PRO A 200 3.20 -5.19 11.97
C PRO A 200 3.76 -4.16 12.95
N ARG A 201 3.50 -2.88 12.66
CA ARG A 201 3.86 -1.75 13.51
C ARG A 201 2.74 -0.72 13.46
N GLY A 202 2.31 -0.29 14.65
CA GLY A 202 1.25 0.71 14.76
C GLY A 202 -0.05 0.24 14.12
N TYR A 203 -0.61 1.04 13.22
CA TYR A 203 -2.00 0.94 12.78
C TYR A 203 -2.16 0.88 11.24
N LYS A 204 -1.06 0.83 10.48
CA LYS A 204 -1.10 0.82 9.01
C LYS A 204 -0.81 -0.57 8.46
N ILE A 205 -1.64 -1.55 8.81
CA ILE A 205 -1.42 -2.95 8.44
C ILE A 205 -1.44 -3.18 6.92
N LEU A 206 -2.26 -2.45 6.16
CA LEU A 206 -2.31 -2.56 4.70
C LEU A 206 -0.94 -2.31 4.05
N MET A 207 -0.14 -1.38 4.59
CA MET A 207 1.23 -1.12 4.09
C MET A 207 2.14 -2.36 4.23
N GLU A 208 1.99 -3.13 5.31
CA GLU A 208 2.75 -4.38 5.49
C GLU A 208 2.26 -5.47 4.54
N VAL A 209 0.95 -5.57 4.32
CA VAL A 209 0.36 -6.49 3.34
C VAL A 209 0.86 -6.17 1.93
N LEU A 210 0.83 -4.89 1.53
CA LEU A 210 1.34 -4.44 0.23
C LEU A 210 2.85 -4.66 0.08
N GLY A 211 3.61 -4.40 1.15
CA GLY A 211 5.08 -4.44 1.11
C GLY A 211 5.71 -5.82 1.28
N ARG A 212 5.03 -6.73 1.96
CA ARG A 212 5.59 -8.04 2.35
C ARG A 212 4.70 -9.23 2.02
N GLY A 213 3.45 -8.98 1.66
CA GLY A 213 2.55 -10.02 1.15
C GLY A 213 2.93 -10.48 -0.25
N ARG A 214 2.32 -11.59 -0.67
CA ARG A 214 2.53 -12.21 -1.99
C ARG A 214 1.31 -11.99 -2.87
N TRP A 215 1.35 -10.96 -3.71
CA TRP A 215 0.23 -10.56 -4.56
C TRP A 215 0.71 -10.08 -5.94
N HIS A 216 -0.17 -10.14 -6.92
CA HIS A 216 0.07 -9.74 -8.30
C HIS A 216 -0.98 -8.77 -8.82
N SER A 217 -2.18 -8.78 -8.24
CA SER A 217 -3.30 -7.94 -8.64
C SER A 217 -3.98 -7.30 -7.44
N PHE A 218 -4.44 -6.07 -7.63
CA PHE A 218 -5.28 -5.39 -6.66
C PHE A 218 -6.37 -4.60 -7.38
N VAL A 219 -7.46 -4.33 -6.66
CA VAL A 219 -8.49 -3.39 -7.11
C VAL A 219 -8.78 -2.39 -5.99
N GLU A 220 -9.23 -1.20 -6.36
CA GLU A 220 -9.68 -0.20 -5.40
C GLU A 220 -11.20 0.00 -5.50
N ILE A 221 -11.84 0.12 -4.34
CA ILE A 221 -13.28 0.31 -4.17
C ILE A 221 -13.48 1.68 -3.52
N PRO A 222 -14.14 2.65 -4.18
CA PRO A 222 -14.39 3.95 -3.58
C PRO A 222 -15.36 3.82 -2.41
N PHE A 223 -15.09 4.52 -1.32
CA PHE A 223 -16.03 4.67 -0.21
C PHE A 223 -15.94 6.06 0.43
N VAL A 224 -16.99 6.44 1.14
CA VAL A 224 -17.04 7.68 1.92
C VAL A 224 -16.70 7.35 3.36
N PHE A 225 -15.59 7.90 3.85
CA PHE A 225 -15.17 7.76 5.24
C PHE A 225 -15.92 8.76 6.10
N LYS A 226 -16.63 8.27 7.12
CA LYS A 226 -17.37 9.09 8.07
C LYS A 226 -16.64 9.10 9.41
N ASP A 227 -16.33 10.29 9.91
CA ASP A 227 -15.79 10.46 11.27
C ASP A 227 -16.95 10.38 12.27
N ARG A 228 -16.75 9.73 13.43
CA ARG A 228 -17.59 9.97 14.61
C ARG A 228 -16.84 10.87 15.59
N GLU A 229 -17.60 11.67 16.34
CA GLU A 229 -17.11 12.79 17.16
C GLU A 229 -16.30 12.41 18.42
N GLU A 230 -16.14 11.12 18.73
CA GLU A 230 -15.46 10.70 19.96
C GLU A 230 -14.11 10.05 19.69
N GLY A 231 -13.07 10.84 19.93
CA GLY A 231 -11.69 10.38 19.86
C GLY A 231 -10.77 11.51 19.46
N THR A 232 -10.27 12.26 20.44
CA THR A 232 -9.17 13.19 20.19
C THR A 232 -7.90 12.37 19.91
N SER A 233 -7.76 11.87 18.67
CA SER A 233 -6.50 11.31 18.19
C SER A 233 -5.50 12.47 18.09
N LYS A 234 -4.86 12.76 19.23
CA LYS A 234 -3.66 13.60 19.24
C LYS A 234 -2.63 12.81 18.46
N LEU A 235 -2.38 13.22 17.22
CA LEU A 235 -1.23 12.75 16.46
C LEU A 235 0.02 12.99 17.30
N ARG A 236 0.52 11.90 17.87
CA ARG A 236 1.73 11.91 18.66
C ARG A 236 2.92 11.69 17.73
N LEU A 237 4.05 12.27 18.08
CA LEU A 237 5.30 12.11 17.33
C LEU A 237 5.75 10.64 17.25
N ASP A 238 5.41 9.84 18.26
CA ASP A 238 5.67 8.40 18.29
C ASP A 238 4.98 7.67 17.11
N THR A 239 3.72 7.98 16.87
CA THR A 239 2.89 7.45 15.78
C THR A 239 3.48 7.76 14.42
N MET A 240 3.97 8.99 14.23
CA MET A 240 4.64 9.40 13.00
C MET A 240 5.98 8.69 12.82
N MET A 241 6.77 8.55 13.88
CA MET A 241 8.04 7.82 13.83
C MET A 241 7.85 6.32 13.55
N ASP A 242 6.83 5.70 14.12
CA ASP A 242 6.52 4.29 13.86
C ASP A 242 6.11 4.07 12.41
N TYR A 243 5.31 4.98 11.84
CA TYR A 243 5.00 4.96 10.41
C TYR A 243 6.26 5.08 9.54
N LEU A 244 7.16 6.02 9.84
CA LEU A 244 8.42 6.16 9.10
C LEU A 244 9.32 4.92 9.21
N ARG A 245 9.41 4.31 10.40
CA ARG A 245 10.14 3.05 10.61
C ARG A 245 9.52 1.89 9.84
N GLN A 246 8.20 1.82 9.78
CA GLN A 246 7.48 0.83 8.99
C GLN A 246 7.81 0.96 7.51
N CYS A 247 7.71 2.17 6.95
CA CYS A 247 8.09 2.47 5.58
C CYS A 247 9.56 2.10 5.28
N ALA A 248 10.49 2.47 6.18
CA ALA A 248 11.90 2.10 6.03
C ALA A 248 12.12 0.58 6.10
N GLY A 249 11.38 -0.12 6.97
CA GLY A 249 11.38 -1.57 7.07
C GLY A 249 10.92 -2.26 5.79
N ILE A 250 9.83 -1.78 5.19
CA ILE A 250 9.29 -2.25 3.91
C ILE A 250 10.30 -2.01 2.79
N ALA A 251 10.87 -0.81 2.68
CA ALA A 251 11.87 -0.48 1.66
C ALA A 251 13.12 -1.35 1.79
N ARG A 252 13.60 -1.59 3.02
CA ARG A 252 14.74 -2.47 3.28
C ARG A 252 14.43 -3.93 2.92
N PHE A 253 13.25 -4.42 3.28
CA PHE A 253 12.82 -5.80 3.03
C PHE A 253 12.76 -6.09 1.51
N THR A 254 12.05 -5.25 0.77
CA THR A 254 11.89 -5.36 -0.68
C THR A 254 13.23 -5.19 -1.41
N GLY A 255 14.06 -4.26 -0.97
CA GLY A 255 15.42 -4.08 -1.48
C GLY A 255 16.34 -5.28 -1.24
N THR A 256 16.26 -5.91 -0.07
CA THR A 256 17.08 -7.10 0.26
C THR A 256 16.65 -8.31 -0.58
N ARG A 257 15.35 -8.51 -0.78
CA ARG A 257 14.83 -9.60 -1.61
C ARG A 257 14.90 -9.32 -3.11
N ARG A 258 15.17 -8.07 -3.51
CA ARG A 258 15.13 -7.60 -4.90
C ARG A 258 13.85 -8.01 -5.63
N ALA A 259 12.72 -7.91 -4.92
CA ALA A 259 11.42 -8.34 -5.40
C ALA A 259 10.30 -7.49 -4.77
N GLY A 260 9.17 -7.44 -5.48
CA GLY A 260 7.96 -6.74 -5.05
C GLY A 260 7.84 -5.31 -5.59
N PRO A 261 6.68 -4.67 -5.37
CA PRO A 261 6.30 -3.42 -6.03
C PRO A 261 7.27 -2.27 -5.74
N VAL A 262 7.77 -2.17 -4.50
CA VAL A 262 8.71 -1.13 -4.09
C VAL A 262 10.05 -1.29 -4.80
N TRP A 263 10.57 -2.52 -4.90
CA TRP A 263 11.82 -2.79 -5.61
C TRP A 263 11.68 -2.50 -7.11
N ASP A 264 10.57 -2.91 -7.71
CA ASP A 264 10.29 -2.65 -9.12
C ASP A 264 10.27 -1.15 -9.42
N GLU A 265 9.75 -0.34 -8.49
CA GLU A 265 9.77 1.12 -8.60
C GLU A 265 11.19 1.68 -8.47
N TRP A 266 11.99 1.21 -7.51
CA TRP A 266 13.41 1.57 -7.41
C TRP A 266 14.19 1.25 -8.69
N VAL A 267 13.93 0.08 -9.30
CA VAL A 267 14.54 -0.30 -10.57
C VAL A 267 14.15 0.68 -11.68
N LYS A 268 12.89 1.12 -11.75
CA LYS A 268 12.45 2.13 -12.72
C LYS A 268 13.14 3.47 -12.49
N ILE A 269 13.27 3.93 -11.24
CA ILE A 269 13.99 5.17 -10.90
C ILE A 269 15.45 5.10 -11.37
N VAL A 270 16.14 3.99 -11.08
CA VAL A 270 17.54 3.78 -11.50
C VAL A 270 17.66 3.74 -13.02
N ARG A 271 16.77 3.02 -13.71
CA ARG A 271 16.73 2.99 -15.19
C ARG A 271 16.50 4.39 -15.77
N PHE A 272 15.55 5.14 -15.22
CA PHE A 272 15.26 6.51 -15.64
C PHE A 272 16.50 7.42 -15.47
N GLY A 273 17.23 7.28 -14.36
CA GLY A 273 18.52 7.96 -14.13
C GLY A 273 19.59 7.58 -15.15
N LEU A 274 19.78 6.28 -15.41
CA LEU A 274 20.75 5.80 -16.41
C LEU A 274 20.43 6.28 -17.82
N VAL A 275 19.14 6.32 -18.18
CA VAL A 275 18.69 6.90 -19.45
C VAL A 275 19.02 8.39 -19.50
N GLY A 276 18.73 9.15 -18.45
CA GLY A 276 19.10 10.57 -18.36
C GLY A 276 20.60 10.80 -18.54
N LEU A 277 21.43 9.98 -17.89
CA LEU A 277 22.89 10.02 -18.06
C LEU A 277 23.32 9.70 -19.50
N SER A 278 22.70 8.69 -20.14
CA SER A 278 22.97 8.36 -21.54
C SER A 278 22.68 9.55 -22.47
N GLY A 279 21.63 10.32 -22.17
CA GLY A 279 21.28 11.52 -22.92
C GLY A 279 22.39 12.58 -22.90
N ILE A 280 23.13 12.71 -21.80
CA ILE A 280 24.26 13.65 -21.71
C ILE A 280 25.36 13.25 -22.69
N PHE A 281 25.70 11.95 -22.75
CA PHE A 281 26.72 11.45 -23.69
C PHE A 281 26.28 11.55 -25.14
N VAL A 282 25.01 11.24 -25.43
CA VAL A 282 24.42 11.41 -26.77
C VAL A 282 24.47 12.89 -27.19
N ASN A 283 24.10 13.80 -26.30
CA ASN A 283 24.13 15.23 -26.55
C ASN A 283 25.56 15.72 -26.87
N MET A 284 26.53 15.37 -26.02
CA MET A 284 27.93 15.77 -26.22
C MET A 284 28.55 15.17 -27.48
N GLY A 285 28.30 13.89 -27.75
CA GLY A 285 28.78 13.23 -28.97
C GLY A 285 28.21 13.85 -30.24
N LEU A 286 26.90 14.14 -30.26
CA LEU A 286 26.25 14.80 -31.40
C LEU A 286 26.74 16.24 -31.57
N LEU A 287 26.88 17.00 -30.49
CA LEU A 287 27.40 18.37 -30.55
C LEU A 287 28.81 18.39 -31.16
N TYR A 288 29.70 17.49 -30.71
CA TYR A 288 31.04 17.34 -31.26
C TYR A 288 31.01 16.94 -32.74
N ALA A 289 30.27 15.90 -33.10
CA ALA A 289 30.20 15.43 -34.49
C ALA A 289 29.64 16.49 -35.44
N LEU A 290 28.59 17.21 -35.04
CA LEU A 290 27.98 18.24 -35.87
C LEU A 290 28.87 19.48 -36.01
N THR A 291 29.59 19.86 -34.94
CA THR A 291 30.43 21.07 -34.94
C THR A 291 31.80 20.82 -35.57
N GLU A 292 32.52 19.79 -35.10
CA GLU A 292 33.92 19.54 -35.48
C GLU A 292 34.06 18.71 -36.75
N ILE A 293 33.13 17.77 -37.00
CA ILE A 293 33.22 16.87 -38.17
C ILE A 293 32.38 17.42 -39.33
N ALA A 294 31.13 17.82 -39.08
CA ALA A 294 30.23 18.34 -40.12
C ALA A 294 30.38 19.85 -40.38
N GLY A 295 31.10 20.58 -39.51
CA GLY A 295 31.37 22.01 -39.69
C GLY A 295 30.15 22.92 -39.47
N LEU A 296 29.11 22.47 -38.78
CA LEU A 296 27.93 23.27 -38.48
C LEU A 296 28.22 24.28 -37.36
N TYR A 297 27.53 25.42 -37.41
CA TYR A 297 27.61 26.43 -36.35
C TYR A 297 27.14 25.85 -35.00
N TYR A 298 27.94 26.03 -33.94
CA TYR A 298 27.76 25.31 -32.68
C TYR A 298 26.38 25.50 -32.02
N LEU A 299 25.71 26.65 -32.19
CA LEU A 299 24.35 26.84 -31.66
C LEU A 299 23.31 26.00 -32.41
N VAL A 300 23.47 25.83 -33.72
CA VAL A 300 22.63 24.94 -34.54
C VAL A 300 22.90 23.49 -34.16
N SER A 301 24.19 23.12 -34.02
CA SER A 301 24.61 21.80 -33.54
C SER A 301 24.03 21.50 -32.15
N ALA A 302 24.06 22.45 -31.22
CA ALA A 302 23.53 22.30 -29.87
C ALA A 302 22.02 22.10 -29.86
N ALA A 303 21.27 22.88 -30.63
CA ALA A 303 19.81 22.71 -30.74
C ALA A 303 19.45 21.30 -31.25
N ILE A 304 20.11 20.84 -32.31
CA ILE A 304 19.89 19.49 -32.87
C ILE A 304 20.29 18.41 -31.85
N ALA A 305 21.43 18.55 -31.20
CA ALA A 305 21.92 17.59 -30.21
C ALA A 305 21.02 17.49 -28.98
N ILE A 306 20.41 18.60 -28.52
CA ILE A 306 19.46 18.60 -27.41
C ILE A 306 18.21 17.83 -27.79
N GLU A 307 17.61 18.14 -28.94
CA GLU A 307 16.39 17.46 -29.39
C GLU A 307 16.61 15.95 -29.59
N LEU A 308 17.72 15.56 -30.24
CA LEU A 308 18.04 14.14 -30.45
C LEU A 308 18.36 13.41 -29.14
N SER A 309 18.97 14.08 -28.16
CA SER A 309 19.17 13.53 -26.82
C SER A 309 17.85 13.29 -26.08
N ILE A 310 16.91 14.21 -26.19
CA ILE A 310 15.56 14.04 -25.62
C ILE A 310 14.83 12.88 -26.32
N VAL A 311 14.91 12.78 -27.65
CA VAL A 311 14.34 11.64 -28.40
C VAL A 311 14.96 10.32 -27.94
N ASN A 312 16.29 10.24 -27.76
CA ASN A 312 16.96 9.09 -27.19
C ASN A 312 16.39 8.74 -25.80
N ASN A 313 16.27 9.72 -24.91
CA ASN A 313 15.76 9.50 -23.56
C ASN A 313 14.31 9.00 -23.57
N PHE A 314 13.48 9.55 -24.46
CA PHE A 314 12.11 9.09 -24.63
C PHE A 314 12.04 7.63 -25.10
N ILE A 315 12.81 7.27 -26.14
CA ILE A 315 12.80 5.90 -26.70
C ILE A 315 13.20 4.88 -25.64
N TRP A 316 14.30 5.13 -24.91
CA TRP A 316 14.75 4.20 -23.88
C TRP A 316 13.79 4.12 -22.70
N ASN A 317 13.18 5.23 -22.29
CA ASN A 317 12.18 5.19 -21.24
C ASN A 317 10.92 4.42 -21.68
N ASP A 318 10.50 4.57 -22.94
CA ASP A 318 9.32 3.89 -23.49
C ASP A 318 9.50 2.38 -23.59
N VAL A 319 10.69 1.93 -24.02
CA VAL A 319 10.98 0.52 -24.31
C VAL A 319 11.58 -0.24 -23.12
N TRP A 320 12.39 0.42 -22.28
CA TRP A 320 13.18 -0.24 -21.23
C TRP A 320 12.75 0.14 -19.81
N THR A 321 12.59 1.43 -19.51
CA THR A 321 12.22 1.89 -18.16
C THR A 321 10.79 1.49 -17.81
N PHE A 322 9.83 1.94 -18.62
CA PHE A 322 8.39 1.72 -18.38
C PHE A 322 7.82 0.56 -19.18
N LYS A 323 8.61 -0.05 -20.08
CA LYS A 323 8.25 -1.23 -20.91
C LYS A 323 6.82 -1.13 -21.46
N SER A 324 6.46 0.02 -22.01
CA SER A 324 5.10 0.22 -22.49
C SER A 324 4.78 -0.79 -23.59
N SER A 325 3.54 -1.32 -23.58
CA SER A 325 3.12 -2.38 -24.50
C SER A 325 3.51 -2.05 -25.94
N ARG A 326 4.12 -3.03 -26.63
CA ARG A 326 4.60 -2.89 -28.02
C ARG A 326 3.51 -2.41 -29.01
N ASP A 327 2.25 -2.58 -28.63
CA ASP A 327 1.06 -2.47 -29.48
C ASP A 327 0.36 -1.09 -29.46
N LEU A 328 1.13 0.00 -29.32
CA LEU A 328 0.57 1.36 -29.32
C LEU A 328 0.68 2.00 -30.70
N ARG A 329 -0.49 2.32 -31.28
CA ARG A 329 -0.65 3.11 -32.51
C ARG A 329 0.25 4.36 -32.46
N PHE A 330 0.84 4.71 -33.60
CA PHE A 330 1.78 5.84 -33.75
C PHE A 330 1.33 7.14 -33.07
N GLY A 331 0.05 7.50 -33.19
CA GLY A 331 -0.51 8.71 -32.55
C GLY A 331 -0.36 8.75 -31.02
N ARG A 332 -0.47 7.62 -30.32
CA ARG A 332 -0.24 7.59 -28.86
C ARG A 332 1.24 7.70 -28.50
N ARG A 333 2.15 7.27 -29.39
CA ARG A 333 3.59 7.49 -29.19
C ARG A 333 3.93 8.97 -29.27
N ILE A 334 3.37 9.68 -30.24
CA ILE A 334 3.51 11.15 -30.36
C ILE A 334 2.96 11.85 -29.12
N GLN A 335 1.74 11.50 -28.67
CA GLN A 335 1.16 12.11 -27.48
C GLN A 335 2.06 11.94 -26.24
N ARG A 336 2.65 10.76 -26.06
CA ARG A 336 3.58 10.50 -24.95
C ARG A 336 4.89 11.28 -25.11
N PHE A 337 5.42 11.38 -26.33
CA PHE A 337 6.61 12.20 -26.59
C PHE A 337 6.36 13.68 -26.26
N LEU A 338 5.24 14.25 -26.70
CA LEU A 338 4.87 15.64 -26.39
C LEU A 338 4.67 15.85 -24.89
N SER A 339 4.04 14.88 -24.21
CA SER A 339 3.90 14.91 -22.76
C SER A 339 5.27 14.85 -22.06
N PHE A 340 6.17 13.97 -22.50
CA PHE A 340 7.53 13.86 -21.95
C PHE A 340 8.32 15.17 -22.10
N GLN A 341 8.20 15.82 -23.26
CA GLN A 341 8.81 17.13 -23.51
C GLN A 341 8.27 18.20 -22.56
N ALA A 342 6.94 18.32 -22.45
CA ALA A 342 6.30 19.29 -21.55
C ALA A 342 6.73 19.08 -20.09
N VAL A 343 6.79 17.82 -19.64
CA VAL A 343 7.26 17.48 -18.30
C VAL A 343 8.71 17.88 -18.09
N SER A 344 9.58 17.59 -19.05
CA SER A 344 11.02 17.91 -19.00
C SER A 344 11.27 19.42 -18.92
N VAL A 345 10.51 20.23 -19.67
CA VAL A 345 10.54 21.70 -19.57
C VAL A 345 10.08 22.17 -18.18
N GLY A 346 9.01 21.56 -17.65
CA GLY A 346 8.57 21.83 -16.27
C GLY A 346 9.65 21.51 -15.23
N GLY A 347 10.36 20.38 -15.39
CA GLY A 347 11.48 20.01 -14.54
C GLY A 347 12.63 21.03 -14.59
N LEU A 348 12.97 21.55 -15.78
CA LEU A 348 13.96 22.61 -15.92
C LEU A 348 13.53 23.88 -15.17
N ALA A 349 12.28 24.30 -15.31
CA ALA A 349 11.76 25.46 -14.57
C ALA A 349 11.84 25.26 -13.05
N ILE A 350 11.50 24.07 -12.56
CA ILE A 350 11.64 23.71 -11.14
C ILE A 350 13.09 23.79 -10.68
N ASN A 351 14.05 23.26 -11.47
CA ASN A 351 15.47 23.36 -11.15
C ASN A 351 15.88 24.84 -10.99
N MET A 352 15.51 25.70 -11.95
CA MET A 352 15.84 27.12 -11.92
C MET A 352 15.25 27.84 -10.71
N VAL A 353 14.00 27.54 -10.34
CA VAL A 353 13.37 28.10 -9.14
C VAL A 353 14.08 27.63 -7.88
N VAL A 354 14.36 26.33 -7.74
CA VAL A 354 15.07 25.79 -6.56
C VAL A 354 16.47 26.37 -6.45
N LEU A 355 17.19 26.49 -7.57
CA LEU A 355 18.50 27.12 -7.62
C LEU A 355 18.43 28.57 -7.13
N TYR A 356 17.51 29.38 -7.65
CA TYR A 356 17.32 30.77 -7.23
C TYR A 356 16.97 30.88 -5.73
N LEU A 357 16.00 30.11 -5.25
CA LEU A 357 15.59 30.13 -3.85
C LEU A 357 16.73 29.73 -2.91
N LEU A 358 17.52 28.72 -3.28
CA LEU A 358 18.62 28.27 -2.42
C LEU A 358 19.84 29.18 -2.52
N ALA A 359 20.24 29.58 -3.73
CA ALA A 359 21.46 30.35 -3.94
C ALA A 359 21.29 31.82 -3.52
N ASP A 360 20.24 32.49 -4.01
CA ASP A 360 20.09 33.94 -3.85
C ASP A 360 19.30 34.31 -2.60
N ILE A 361 18.31 33.50 -2.19
CA ILE A 361 17.50 33.80 -0.99
C ILE A 361 18.09 33.16 0.26
N ALA A 362 18.44 31.87 0.21
CA ALA A 362 18.95 31.14 1.39
C ALA A 362 20.48 31.22 1.55
N GLY A 363 21.21 31.77 0.58
CA GLY A 363 22.67 31.93 0.64
C GLY A 363 23.46 30.61 0.50
N VAL A 364 22.85 29.56 -0.03
CA VAL A 364 23.52 28.27 -0.28
C VAL A 364 24.47 28.41 -1.47
N TYR A 365 25.66 27.81 -1.38
CA TYR A 365 26.62 27.84 -2.49
C TYR A 365 26.00 27.31 -3.81
N TYR A 366 26.14 28.06 -4.91
CA TYR A 366 25.36 27.84 -6.13
C TYR A 366 25.52 26.44 -6.75
N LEU A 367 26.68 25.80 -6.64
CA LEU A 367 26.88 24.41 -7.12
C LEU A 367 26.08 23.40 -6.27
N VAL A 368 25.99 23.62 -4.96
CA VAL A 368 25.19 22.79 -4.06
C VAL A 368 23.71 23.02 -4.33
N ALA A 369 23.30 24.29 -4.48
CA ALA A 369 21.93 24.65 -4.84
C ALA A 369 21.49 24.02 -6.18
N ASN A 370 22.35 24.09 -7.21
CA ASN A 370 22.09 23.49 -8.52
C ASN A 370 22.00 21.96 -8.44
N LEU A 371 22.87 21.31 -7.65
CA LEU A 371 22.80 19.88 -7.44
C LEU A 371 21.46 19.46 -6.81
N VAL A 372 21.00 20.19 -5.78
CA VAL A 372 19.68 19.97 -5.17
C VAL A 372 18.56 20.19 -6.18
N GLY A 373 18.63 21.27 -6.97
CA GLY A 373 17.65 21.55 -8.02
C GLY A 373 17.57 20.46 -9.09
N ILE A 374 18.71 19.88 -9.51
CA ILE A 374 18.77 18.73 -10.42
C ILE A 374 18.06 17.52 -9.80
N PHE A 375 18.29 17.21 -8.53
CA PHE A 375 17.60 16.08 -7.87
C PHE A 375 16.09 16.30 -7.75
N VAL A 376 15.65 17.52 -7.42
CA VAL A 376 14.22 17.86 -7.34
C VAL A 376 13.57 17.78 -8.72
N ALA A 377 14.21 18.33 -9.75
CA ALA A 377 13.74 18.24 -11.13
C ALA A 377 13.70 16.80 -11.64
N PHE A 378 14.68 15.97 -11.28
CA PHE A 378 14.70 14.55 -11.58
C PHE A 378 13.51 13.82 -10.93
N ALA A 379 13.25 14.06 -9.64
CA ALA A 379 12.12 13.47 -8.93
C ALA A 379 10.78 13.90 -9.56
N TRP A 380 10.62 15.19 -9.87
CA TRP A 380 9.47 15.70 -10.62
C TRP A 380 9.29 15.00 -11.96
N ASN A 381 10.35 14.98 -12.78
CA ASN A 381 10.33 14.39 -14.11
C ASN A 381 9.94 12.92 -14.03
N TYR A 382 10.51 12.17 -13.10
CA TYR A 382 10.16 10.78 -12.87
C TYR A 382 8.68 10.62 -12.48
N MET A 383 8.25 11.31 -11.42
CA MET A 383 6.90 11.16 -10.86
C MET A 383 5.80 11.55 -11.85
N VAL A 384 5.95 12.67 -12.56
CA VAL A 384 4.93 13.15 -13.49
C VAL A 384 4.87 12.27 -14.74
N ASN A 385 6.02 11.91 -15.30
CA ASN A 385 6.05 10.99 -16.45
C ASN A 385 5.44 9.63 -16.10
N ARG A 386 5.71 9.12 -14.90
CA ARG A 386 5.14 7.86 -14.39
C ARG A 386 3.61 7.86 -14.32
N HIS A 387 2.99 8.98 -13.93
CA HIS A 387 1.53 9.07 -13.72
C HIS A 387 0.76 9.56 -14.96
N PHE A 388 1.37 10.43 -15.77
CA PHE A 388 0.71 11.05 -16.91
C PHE A 388 1.17 10.46 -18.25
N THR A 389 2.47 10.32 -18.47
CA THR A 389 3.06 9.90 -19.75
C THR A 389 2.99 8.39 -19.94
N TRP A 390 3.36 7.63 -18.91
CA TRP A 390 3.36 6.15 -18.90
C TRP A 390 2.42 5.59 -17.83
N LYS A 391 1.19 6.10 -17.81
CA LYS A 391 0.14 5.57 -16.93
C LYS A 391 -0.07 4.08 -17.20
N THR A 392 0.26 3.23 -16.23
CA THR A 392 -0.16 1.81 -16.24
C THR A 392 -1.68 1.80 -16.25
N ARG A 393 -2.28 1.07 -17.21
CA ARG A 393 -3.72 0.82 -17.23
C ARG A 393 -4.03 -0.45 -16.50
#